data_AF-A0A376J7C9-F1
#
_entry.id   AF-A0A376J7C9-F1
#
_cell.length_a   1.000
_cell.length_b   1.000
_cell.length_c   1.000
_cell.angle_alpha   90.00
_cell.angle_beta   90.00
_cell.angle_gamma   90.00
#
_symmetry.space_group_name_H-M   'P 1'
#
loop_
_entity.id
_entity.type
_entity.pdbx_description
1 polymer ?
#
loop_
_entity_poly.entity_id
_entity_poly.type
_entity_poly.pdbx_seq_one_letter_code
_entity_poly.pdbx_strand_id
1 'polypeptide(L)'
;MESLNQFVNSFAPKLSHWRRDFHHYAESGWVEFRTATLVAEELHQLGYSLALGREVVNESSRMGLPDEFTLQREFERARQQGALEQWIAGF
;
A
#
# COMPACT_ATOMS: atom_id res chain seq x y z
N MET A 1 -4.50 -0.85 -32.77
CA MET A 1 -4.82 -1.14 -31.36
C MET A 1 -3.95 -2.31 -30.95
N GLU A 2 -3.21 -2.18 -29.85
CA GLU A 2 -2.64 -3.36 -29.20
C GLU A 2 -3.79 -4.28 -28.78
N SER A 3 -3.62 -5.59 -28.98
CA SER A 3 -4.55 -6.56 -28.39
C SER A 3 -4.41 -6.54 -26.86
N LEU A 4 -5.47 -6.88 -26.13
CA LEU A 4 -5.42 -7.02 -24.67
C LEU A 4 -4.26 -7.94 -24.23
N ASN A 5 -4.00 -9.01 -24.99
CA ASN A 5 -2.91 -9.94 -24.70
C ASN A 5 -1.53 -9.29 -24.83
N GLN A 6 -1.31 -8.45 -25.84
CA GLN A 6 -0.05 -7.70 -25.99
C GLN A 6 0.15 -6.71 -24.85
N PHE A 7 -0.91 -5.98 -24.47
CA PHE A 7 -0.87 -5.05 -23.34
C PHE A 7 -0.56 -5.76 -22.01
N VAL A 8 -1.22 -6.88 -21.72
CA VAL A 8 -0.94 -7.65 -20.49
C VAL A 8 0.50 -8.15 -20.46
N ASN A 9 1.01 -8.63 -21.60
CA ASN A 9 2.39 -9.10 -21.70
C ASN A 9 3.41 -7.96 -21.54
N SER A 10 3.12 -6.77 -22.06
CA SER A 10 4.00 -5.60 -21.88
C SER A 10 3.98 -5.09 -20.42
N PHE A 11 2.89 -5.33 -19.69
CA PHE A 11 2.76 -4.96 -18.28
C PHE A 11 3.33 -5.99 -17.28
N ALA A 12 3.49 -7.25 -17.69
CA ALA A 12 3.96 -8.34 -16.85
C ALA A 12 5.28 -8.07 -16.08
N PRO A 13 6.27 -7.34 -16.63
CA PRO A 13 7.46 -6.92 -15.88
C PRO A 13 7.12 -6.02 -14.68
N LYS A 14 6.18 -5.05 -14.82
CA LYS A 14 5.74 -4.16 -13.73
C LYS A 14 5.06 -4.97 -12.62
N LEU A 15 4.17 -5.89 -12.98
CA LEU A 15 3.51 -6.80 -12.03
C LEU A 15 4.52 -7.66 -11.26
N SER A 16 5.53 -8.18 -11.96
CA SER A 16 6.60 -8.98 -11.34
C SER A 16 7.47 -8.15 -10.40
N HIS A 17 7.73 -6.89 -10.75
CA HIS A 17 8.45 -5.95 -9.90
C HIS A 17 7.67 -5.67 -8.61
N TRP A 18 6.40 -5.26 -8.71
CA TRP A 18 5.54 -5.01 -7.55
C TRP A 18 5.44 -6.22 -6.63
N ARG A 19 5.20 -7.43 -7.18
CA ARG A 19 5.15 -8.66 -6.37
C ARG A 19 6.44 -8.87 -5.57
N ARG A 20 7.61 -8.63 -6.19
CA ARG A 20 8.91 -8.81 -5.52
C ARG A 20 9.15 -7.72 -4.48
N ASP A 21 8.77 -6.48 -4.76
CA ASP A 21 8.89 -5.37 -3.84
C ASP A 21 8.02 -5.57 -2.58
N PHE A 22 6.74 -5.89 -2.76
CA PHE A 22 5.83 -6.20 -1.64
C PHE A 22 6.27 -7.45 -0.86
N HIS A 23 6.90 -8.43 -1.53
CA HIS A 23 7.44 -9.59 -0.83
C HIS A 23 8.70 -9.26 -0.03
N HIS A 24 9.56 -8.38 -0.54
CA HIS A 24 10.79 -7.97 0.14
C HIS A 24 10.49 -7.08 1.36
N TYR A 25 9.52 -6.18 1.24
CA TYR A 25 9.05 -5.30 2.31
C TYR A 25 7.67 -5.72 2.81
N ALA A 26 7.52 -7.01 3.13
CA ALA A 26 6.26 -7.52 3.65
C ALA A 26 5.88 -6.84 4.98
N GLU A 27 4.58 -6.63 5.15
CA GLU A 27 3.95 -6.04 6.33
C GLU A 27 2.87 -6.98 6.85
N SER A 28 2.71 -7.03 8.17
CA SER A 28 1.69 -7.85 8.83
C SER A 28 0.34 -7.13 8.84
N GLY A 29 -0.70 -7.84 9.26
CA GLY A 29 -2.02 -7.27 9.50
C GLY A 29 -1.96 -6.00 10.36
N TRP A 30 -2.69 -4.96 9.95
CA TRP A 30 -2.81 -3.65 10.58
C TRP A 30 -1.59 -2.72 10.51
N VAL A 31 -0.49 -3.15 9.88
CA VAL A 31 0.73 -2.36 9.74
C VAL A 31 1.18 -2.27 8.29
N GLU A 32 0.26 -2.39 7.34
CA GLU A 32 0.49 -2.34 5.89
C GLU A 32 0.72 -0.90 5.37
N PHE A 33 1.42 -0.08 6.15
CA PHE A 33 1.57 1.36 5.91
C PHE A 33 2.26 1.63 4.57
N ARG A 34 3.43 1.04 4.33
CA ARG A 34 4.19 1.24 3.08
C ARG A 34 3.38 0.75 1.89
N THR A 35 2.83 -0.45 2.00
CA THR A 35 2.01 -1.07 0.95
C THR A 35 0.83 -0.17 0.57
N ALA A 36 0.10 0.34 1.57
CA ALA A 36 -1.04 1.21 1.34
C ALA A 36 -0.65 2.52 0.64
N THR A 37 0.49 3.13 0.99
CA THR A 37 0.96 4.34 0.29
C THR A 37 1.31 4.09 -1.18
N LEU A 38 1.91 2.95 -1.51
CA LEU A 38 2.26 2.61 -2.89
C LEU A 38 1.02 2.30 -3.73
N VAL A 39 0.02 1.63 -3.14
CA VAL A 39 -1.27 1.38 -3.78
C VAL A 39 -2.02 2.69 -4.03
N ALA A 40 -2.05 3.59 -3.03
CA ALA A 40 -2.68 4.90 -3.16
C ALA A 40 -2.05 5.70 -4.30
N GLU A 41 -0.72 5.73 -4.39
CA GLU A 41 -0.02 6.44 -5.47
C GLU A 41 -0.35 5.88 -6.85
N GLU A 42 -0.25 4.56 -7.03
CA GLU A 42 -0.53 3.96 -8.33
C GLU A 42 -1.99 4.19 -8.78
N LEU A 43 -2.96 4.10 -7.85
CA LEU A 43 -4.35 4.39 -8.17
C LEU A 43 -4.59 5.88 -8.45
N HIS A 44 -3.92 6.77 -7.71
CA HIS A 44 -3.98 8.21 -7.96
C HIS A 44 -3.45 8.55 -9.36
N GLN A 45 -2.29 8.01 -9.74
CA GLN A 45 -1.69 8.22 -11.07
C GLN A 45 -2.57 7.67 -12.21
N LEU A 46 -3.36 6.63 -11.95
CA LEU A 46 -4.35 6.10 -12.90
C LEU A 46 -5.63 6.95 -13.00
N GLY A 47 -5.77 7.99 -12.17
CA GLY A 47 -6.90 8.92 -12.21
C GLY A 47 -8.09 8.52 -11.34
N TYR A 48 -7.92 7.60 -10.38
CA TYR A 48 -8.98 7.25 -9.44
C TYR A 48 -9.14 8.31 -8.34
N SER A 49 -10.38 8.48 -7.88
CA SER A 49 -10.68 9.17 -6.61
C SER A 49 -10.55 8.18 -5.46
N LEU A 50 -9.83 8.57 -4.40
CA LEU A 50 -9.48 7.68 -3.29
C LEU A 50 -10.20 8.09 -2.00
N ALA A 51 -10.61 7.10 -1.22
CA ALA A 51 -11.00 7.22 0.19
C ALA A 51 -10.04 6.37 1.01
N LEU A 52 -9.44 6.93 2.06
CA LEU A 52 -8.29 6.33 2.77
C LEU A 52 -8.52 6.26 4.29
N GLY A 53 -7.74 5.41 4.97
CA GLY A 53 -7.70 5.33 6.42
C GLY A 53 -9.07 5.23 7.10
N ARG A 54 -9.37 6.20 7.97
CA ARG A 54 -10.60 6.25 8.78
C ARG A 54 -11.88 6.42 7.95
N GLU A 55 -11.79 6.80 6.68
CA GLU A 55 -12.96 6.85 5.78
C GLU A 55 -13.44 5.45 5.38
N VAL A 56 -12.55 4.46 5.39
CA VAL A 56 -12.83 3.09 4.92
C VAL A 56 -12.63 2.03 6.01
N VAL A 57 -11.99 2.38 7.13
CA VAL A 57 -11.77 1.49 8.28
C VAL A 57 -12.50 2.00 9.52
N ASN A 58 -13.52 1.27 9.98
CA ASN A 58 -14.22 1.58 11.22
C ASN A 58 -13.36 1.24 12.44
N GLU A 59 -12.90 2.27 13.16
CA GLU A 59 -11.99 2.13 14.31
C GLU A 59 -12.52 1.22 15.41
N SER A 60 -13.80 1.36 15.77
CA SER A 60 -14.43 0.62 16.88
C SER A 60 -14.62 -0.88 16.62
N SER A 61 -14.56 -1.29 15.35
CA SER A 61 -14.78 -2.68 14.92
C SER A 61 -13.49 -3.43 14.61
N ARG A 62 -12.31 -2.80 14.81
CA ARG A 62 -11.01 -3.44 14.56
C ARG A 62 -10.73 -4.50 15.63
N MET A 63 -10.42 -5.72 15.18
CA MET A 63 -10.06 -6.84 16.04
C MET A 63 -8.60 -7.26 15.79
N GLY A 64 -7.91 -7.71 16.83
CA GLY A 64 -6.52 -8.15 16.72
C GLY A 64 -5.53 -7.04 16.36
N LEU A 65 -5.84 -5.79 16.73
CA LEU A 65 -4.96 -4.65 16.51
C LEU A 65 -3.67 -4.83 17.34
N PRO A 66 -2.48 -4.59 16.76
CA PRO A 66 -1.24 -4.52 17.52
C PRO A 66 -1.29 -3.43 18.59
N ASP A 67 -0.42 -3.55 19.60
CA ASP A 67 -0.22 -2.48 20.57
C ASP A 67 0.39 -1.23 19.94
N GLU A 68 0.24 -0.09 20.64
CA GLU A 68 0.69 1.22 20.18
C GLU A 68 2.21 1.27 19.87
N PHE A 69 3.02 0.55 20.67
CA PHE A 69 4.45 0.50 20.46
C PHE A 69 4.80 -0.20 19.15
N THR A 70 4.12 -1.31 18.85
CA THR A 70 4.26 -2.03 17.59
C THR A 70 3.79 -1.18 16.42
N LEU A 71 2.64 -0.51 16.53
CA LEU A 71 2.14 0.39 15.49
C LEU A 71 3.16 1.50 15.17
N GLN A 72 3.67 2.20 16.18
CA GLN A 72 4.65 3.28 15.99
C GLN A 72 5.96 2.76 15.37
N ARG A 73 6.45 1.60 15.82
CA ARG A 73 7.68 1.00 15.28
C ARG A 73 7.52 0.65 13.80
N GLU A 74 6.42 0.00 13.44
CA GLU A 74 6.17 -0.41 12.06
C GLU A 74 5.88 0.79 11.15
N PHE A 75 5.23 1.85 11.66
CA PHE A 75 5.05 3.11 10.94
C PHE A 75 6.39 3.75 10.57
N GLU A 76 7.33 3.86 11.52
CA GLU A 76 8.66 4.41 11.24
C GLU A 76 9.48 3.49 10.32
N ARG A 77 9.36 2.17 10.46
CA ARG A 77 9.97 1.21 9.51
C ARG A 77 9.44 1.44 8.10
N ALA A 78 8.14 1.63 7.92
CA ALA A 78 7.54 1.87 6.62
C ALA A 78 8.10 3.15 5.96
N ARG A 79 8.21 4.25 6.71
CA ARG A 79 8.85 5.50 6.24
C ARG A 79 10.28 5.27 5.76
N GLN A 80 11.08 4.58 6.57
CA GLN A 80 12.47 4.26 6.23
C GLN A 80 12.60 3.33 5.01
N GLN A 81 11.57 2.54 4.72
CA GLN A 81 11.51 1.61 3.60
C GLN A 81 10.85 2.19 2.35
N GLY A 82 10.54 3.48 2.33
CA GLY A 82 10.04 4.18 1.15
C GLY A 82 8.53 4.29 1.06
N ALA A 83 7.81 4.23 2.19
CA ALA A 83 6.44 4.71 2.23
C ALA A 83 6.37 6.18 1.80
N LEU A 84 5.34 6.53 1.02
CA LEU A 84 5.25 7.84 0.40
C LEU A 84 4.62 8.86 1.36
N GLU A 85 5.38 9.91 1.71
CA GLU A 85 4.99 10.93 2.69
C GLU A 85 3.63 11.60 2.37
N GLN A 86 3.31 11.80 1.09
CA GLN A 86 2.04 12.38 0.68
C GLN A 86 0.80 11.53 1.06
N TRP A 87 0.99 10.23 1.27
CA TRP A 87 -0.10 9.29 1.59
C TRP A 87 -0.03 8.78 3.02
N ILE A 88 1.17 8.67 3.60
CA ILE A 88 1.36 7.94 4.87
C ILE A 88 0.61 8.57 6.04
N ALA A 89 0.43 9.89 6.04
CA ALA A 89 -0.35 10.59 7.07
C ALA A 89 -1.85 10.24 7.07
N GLY A 90 -2.34 9.58 6.02
CA GLY A 90 -3.72 9.12 5.91
C GLY A 90 -3.99 7.80 6.64
N PHE A 91 -2.97 7.13 7.20
CA PHE A 91 -3.08 5.82 7.82
C PHE A 91 -2.69 5.82 9.30
#